data_AF-A0A7Y4XST9-F1
#
_entry.id   AF-A0A7Y4XST9-F1
#
_cell.length_a   1.000
_cell.length_b   1.000
_cell.length_c   1.000
_cell.angle_alpha   90.00
_cell.angle_beta   90.00
_cell.angle_gamma   90.00
#
_symmetry.space_group_name_H-M   'P 1'
#
loop_
_entity.id
_entity.type
_entity.pdbx_description
1 polymer ?
#
loop_
_entity_poly.entity_id
_entity_poly.type
_entity_poly.pdbx_seq_one_letter_code
_entity_poly.pdbx_strand_id
1 'polypeptide(L)'
;MKAVVFFLLILISGLTHAQDYAVTQKNDTLRGKVQIQGYDIIDRVDVVQPDKKSHFTCIQLKSVFIKGETYTPVKSVEGAYRMMKLIRSGFLSLYKARRPNSYVYENDYLVKKDGTAMEVPGLYFKKVLMTYLGDCQSVSDKIKSEELKRKDIDKVVEEYNKCLQAPKITEPVVTVITTNPTLEAIKKLQDRIEVSSLSTKKDASDILKDLAQKTAANQPIPNYLLEGLKETVKDAPEFKEETDQLVALIRKP
;
A
#
# COMPACT_ATOMS: atom_id res chain seq x y z
N MET A 1 -43.75 33.12 24.80
CA MET A 1 -42.32 33.52 24.71
C MET A 1 -41.38 32.32 24.56
N LYS A 2 -41.42 31.31 25.44
CA LYS A 2 -40.54 30.11 25.35
C LYS A 2 -40.65 29.32 24.03
N ALA A 3 -41.86 29.15 23.49
CA ALA A 3 -42.07 28.45 22.21
C ALA A 3 -41.52 29.21 20.99
N VAL A 4 -41.55 30.55 21.01
CA VAL A 4 -41.01 31.39 19.93
C VAL A 4 -39.48 31.34 19.91
N VAL A 5 -38.86 31.38 21.09
CA VAL A 5 -37.40 31.22 21.23
C VAL A 5 -36.95 29.84 20.74
N PHE A 6 -37.72 28.79 21.06
CA PHE A 6 -37.42 27.43 20.62
C PHE A 6 -37.53 27.29 19.09
N PHE A 7 -38.55 27.87 18.46
CA PHE A 7 -38.71 27.87 17.01
C PHE A 7 -37.60 28.68 16.29
N LEU A 8 -37.17 29.79 16.88
CA LEU A 8 -36.07 30.61 16.36
C LEU A 8 -34.72 29.88 16.38
N LEU A 9 -34.45 29.11 17.45
CA LEU A 9 -33.22 28.30 17.57
C LEU A 9 -33.14 27.19 16.53
N ILE A 10 -34.28 26.57 16.16
CA ILE A 10 -34.34 25.54 15.12
C ILE A 10 -34.05 26.16 13.74
N LEU A 11 -34.56 27.34 13.44
CA LEU A 11 -34.31 28.03 12.16
C LEU A 11 -32.85 28.46 11.99
N ILE A 12 -32.18 28.87 13.07
CA ILE A 12 -30.76 29.29 13.03
C ILE A 12 -29.83 28.08 12.84
N SER A 13 -30.21 26.90 13.33
CA SER A 13 -29.41 25.67 13.13
C SER A 13 -29.30 25.23 11.67
N GLY A 14 -30.21 25.66 10.78
CA GLY A 14 -30.14 25.38 9.34
C GLY A 14 -29.13 26.22 8.57
N LEU A 15 -28.55 27.28 9.17
CA LEU A 15 -27.61 28.19 8.52
C LEU A 15 -26.14 27.83 8.77
N THR A 16 -25.85 26.77 9.52
CA THR A 16 -24.48 26.26 9.67
C THR A 16 -24.06 25.49 8.43
N HIS A 17 -23.86 26.20 7.31
CA HIS A 17 -23.08 25.64 6.22
C HIS A 17 -21.63 25.55 6.67
N ALA A 18 -21.09 24.34 6.72
CA ALA A 18 -19.67 24.14 6.96
C ALA A 18 -18.88 24.91 5.90
N GLN A 19 -18.16 25.94 6.34
CA GLN A 19 -17.31 26.75 5.46
C GLN A 19 -16.18 25.87 4.91
N ASP A 20 -15.90 25.99 3.61
CA ASP A 20 -14.76 25.35 2.98
C ASP A 20 -13.46 25.70 3.71
N TYR A 21 -12.49 24.78 3.70
CA TYR A 21 -11.19 25.02 4.33
C TYR A 21 -10.07 24.17 3.74
N ALA A 22 -8.85 24.64 3.91
CA ALA A 22 -7.64 23.89 3.58
C ALA A 22 -6.82 23.61 4.84
N VAL A 23 -6.16 22.46 4.90
CA VAL A 23 -5.23 22.09 5.96
C VAL A 23 -3.82 22.07 5.38
N THR A 24 -2.91 22.87 5.93
CA THR A 24 -1.51 22.95 5.47
C THR A 24 -0.71 21.74 5.96
N GLN A 25 0.50 21.53 5.41
CA GLN A 25 1.44 20.52 5.95
C GLN A 25 1.84 20.77 7.41
N LYS A 26 1.71 22.01 7.89
CA LYS A 26 1.97 22.38 9.29
C LYS A 26 0.77 22.11 10.22
N ASN A 27 -0.32 21.53 9.69
CA ASN A 27 -1.61 21.34 10.36
C ASN A 27 -2.37 22.65 10.68
N ASP A 28 -1.99 23.76 10.04
CA ASP A 28 -2.79 24.99 10.11
C ASP A 28 -4.06 24.83 9.28
N THR A 29 -5.18 25.34 9.78
CA THR A 29 -6.47 25.31 9.07
C THR A 29 -6.82 26.70 8.54
N LEU A 30 -6.92 26.84 7.22
CA LEU A 30 -7.29 28.07 6.53
C LEU A 30 -8.75 27.98 6.08
N ARG A 31 -9.64 28.68 6.78
CA ARG A 31 -11.07 28.74 6.45
C ARG A 31 -11.35 29.86 5.46
N GLY A 32 -12.11 29.56 4.41
CA GLY A 32 -12.39 30.49 3.31
C GLY A 32 -12.89 29.77 2.08
N LYS A 33 -13.20 30.50 1.01
CA LYS A 33 -13.58 29.86 -0.26
C LYS A 33 -12.35 29.18 -0.84
N VAL A 34 -12.43 27.87 -1.07
CA VAL A 34 -11.33 27.07 -1.62
C VAL A 34 -11.61 26.75 -3.09
N GLN A 35 -10.60 26.88 -3.94
CA GLN A 35 -10.70 26.54 -5.36
C GLN A 35 -9.48 25.73 -5.80
N ILE A 36 -9.72 24.52 -6.32
CA ILE A 36 -8.68 23.68 -6.93
C ILE A 36 -8.51 24.11 -8.39
N GLN A 37 -7.26 24.32 -8.79
CA GLN A 37 -6.85 24.63 -10.16
C GLN A 37 -6.02 23.48 -10.69
N GLY A 38 -6.51 22.88 -11.77
CA GLY A 38 -5.83 21.76 -12.40
C GLY A 38 -4.67 22.19 -13.29
N TYR A 39 -3.50 21.58 -13.13
CA TYR A 39 -2.34 21.77 -14.00
C TYR A 39 -1.77 20.42 -14.45
N ASP A 40 -0.83 20.43 -15.39
CA ASP A 40 -0.26 19.22 -15.99
C ASP A 40 0.63 18.44 -15.00
N ILE A 41 1.48 19.16 -14.26
CA ILE A 41 2.50 18.56 -13.37
C ILE A 41 2.05 18.60 -11.92
N ILE A 42 1.55 19.75 -11.46
CA ILE A 42 1.21 19.96 -10.05
C ILE A 42 0.01 20.88 -9.89
N ASP A 43 -1.07 20.36 -9.33
CA ASP A 43 -2.28 21.14 -9.05
C ASP A 43 -1.99 22.29 -8.08
N ARG A 44 -2.77 23.36 -8.22
CA ARG A 44 -2.74 24.50 -7.31
C ARG A 44 -4.06 24.65 -6.59
N VAL A 45 -4.03 25.31 -5.45
CA VAL A 45 -5.20 25.58 -4.62
C VAL A 45 -5.16 27.03 -4.16
N ASP A 46 -6.23 27.74 -4.47
CA ASP A 46 -6.48 29.09 -3.96
C ASP A 46 -7.37 29.00 -2.72
N VAL A 47 -7.00 29.73 -1.66
CA VAL A 47 -7.82 29.92 -0.46
C VAL A 47 -8.11 31.41 -0.32
N VAL A 48 -9.38 31.78 -0.50
CA VAL A 48 -9.85 33.17 -0.42
C VAL A 48 -10.51 33.41 0.94
N GLN A 49 -9.84 34.22 1.75
CA GLN A 49 -10.32 34.74 3.03
C GLN A 49 -10.78 36.20 2.84
N PRO A 50 -11.52 36.80 3.80
CA PRO A 50 -12.07 38.16 3.62
C PRO A 50 -11.04 39.24 3.31
N ASP A 51 -9.84 39.13 3.88
CA ASP A 51 -8.74 40.10 3.83
C ASP A 51 -7.55 39.63 2.97
N LYS A 52 -7.48 38.33 2.67
CA LYS A 52 -6.31 37.72 2.03
C LYS A 52 -6.70 36.61 1.07
N LYS A 53 -6.05 36.60 -0.09
CA LYS A 53 -6.00 35.44 -1.00
C LYS A 53 -4.64 34.75 -0.87
N SER A 54 -4.65 33.45 -0.59
CA SER A 54 -3.44 32.63 -0.51
C SER A 54 -3.40 31.60 -1.62
N HIS A 55 -2.22 31.36 -2.18
CA HIS A 55 -1.98 30.43 -3.28
C HIS A 55 -1.04 29.32 -2.81
N PHE A 56 -1.44 28.07 -3.04
CA PHE A 56 -0.66 26.89 -2.67
C PHE A 56 -0.49 25.95 -3.86
N THR A 57 0.61 25.22 -3.90
CA THR A 57 0.66 23.96 -4.65
C THR A 57 0.01 22.86 -3.83
N CYS A 58 -0.54 21.83 -4.48
CA CYS A 58 -1.26 20.75 -3.78
C CYS A 58 -0.38 20.02 -2.75
N ILE A 59 0.93 19.91 -2.99
CA ILE A 59 1.87 19.28 -2.05
C ILE A 59 2.12 20.11 -0.78
N GLN A 60 1.85 21.42 -0.80
CA GLN A 60 1.94 22.29 0.40
C GLN A 60 0.72 22.13 1.32
N LEU A 61 -0.29 21.39 0.87
CA LEU A 61 -1.51 21.12 1.61
C LEU A 61 -1.57 19.64 1.98
N LYS A 62 -2.12 19.35 3.15
CA LYS A 62 -2.45 17.99 3.58
C LYS A 62 -3.80 17.55 3.00
N SER A 63 -4.77 18.46 2.99
CA SER A 63 -6.12 18.20 2.49
C SER A 63 -6.87 19.51 2.26
N VAL A 64 -7.94 19.45 1.48
CA VAL A 64 -8.93 20.52 1.36
C VAL A 64 -10.33 19.95 1.49
N PHE A 65 -11.23 20.76 2.02
CA PHE A 65 -12.62 20.41 2.26
C PHE A 65 -13.49 21.42 1.53
N ILE A 66 -14.25 20.94 0.54
CA ILE A 66 -15.08 21.76 -0.33
C ILE A 66 -16.47 21.15 -0.35
N LYS A 67 -17.49 21.89 0.12
CA LYS A 67 -18.89 21.45 0.15
C LYS A 67 -19.10 20.09 0.83
N GLY A 68 -18.36 19.82 1.92
CA GLY A 68 -18.42 18.56 2.67
C GLY A 68 -17.62 17.40 2.06
N GLU A 69 -16.95 17.61 0.93
CA GLU A 69 -16.11 16.61 0.28
C GLU A 69 -14.63 16.87 0.59
N THR A 70 -13.85 15.80 0.78
CA THR A 70 -12.42 15.89 1.08
C THR A 70 -11.61 15.62 -0.18
N TYR A 71 -10.58 16.42 -0.42
CA TYR A 71 -9.60 16.19 -1.47
C TYR A 71 -8.19 16.21 -0.89
N THR A 72 -7.32 15.34 -1.38
CA THR A 72 -5.93 15.23 -0.92
C THR A 72 -4.96 15.18 -2.10
N PRO A 73 -3.72 15.62 -1.92
CA PRO A 73 -2.69 15.46 -2.95
C PRO A 73 -2.34 13.98 -3.10
N VAL A 74 -2.34 13.51 -4.34
CA VAL A 74 -1.95 12.15 -4.73
C VAL A 74 -0.96 12.26 -5.89
N LYS A 75 0.15 11.52 -5.79
CA LYS A 75 1.09 11.35 -6.91
C LYS A 75 0.49 10.35 -7.89
N SER A 76 0.23 10.76 -9.12
CA SER A 76 -0.26 9.89 -10.17
C SER A 76 0.84 8.92 -10.64
N VAL A 77 0.42 7.85 -11.32
CA VAL A 77 1.33 6.92 -12.02
C VAL A 77 2.23 7.60 -13.04
N GLU A 78 1.80 8.72 -13.60
CA GLU A 78 2.58 9.56 -14.53
C GLU A 78 3.58 10.49 -13.80
N GLY A 79 3.55 10.51 -12.47
CA GLY A 79 4.41 11.35 -11.63
C GLY A 79 3.88 12.74 -11.29
N ALA A 80 2.71 13.13 -11.83
CA ALA A 80 2.07 14.40 -11.53
C ALA A 80 1.39 14.39 -10.16
N TYR A 81 1.40 15.52 -9.45
CA TYR A 81 0.69 15.67 -8.17
C TYR A 81 -0.68 16.32 -8.39
N ARG A 82 -1.74 15.56 -8.11
CA ARG A 82 -3.12 16.00 -8.35
C ARG A 82 -3.93 16.00 -7.06
N MET A 83 -4.82 16.98 -6.93
CA MET A 83 -5.83 16.93 -5.89
C MET A 83 -6.92 15.97 -6.33
N MET A 84 -7.07 14.86 -5.61
CA MET A 84 -8.08 13.84 -5.88
C MET A 84 -9.14 13.83 -4.78
N LYS A 85 -10.40 13.56 -5.15
CA LYS A 85 -11.50 13.47 -4.20
C LYS A 85 -11.42 12.14 -3.45
N LEU A 86 -11.30 12.19 -2.13
CA LEU A 86 -11.28 11.00 -1.28
C LEU A 86 -12.70 10.44 -1.12
N ILE A 87 -12.90 9.18 -1.51
CA ILE A 87 -14.15 8.46 -1.34
C ILE A 87 -14.07 7.58 -0.09
N ARG A 88 -12.95 6.87 0.07
CA ARG A 88 -12.71 5.98 1.21
C ARG A 88 -11.24 5.96 1.58
N SER A 89 -10.93 6.20 2.85
CA SER A 89 -9.57 6.08 3.39
C SER A 89 -9.32 4.68 3.96
N GLY A 90 -8.08 4.20 3.84
CA GLY A 90 -7.65 2.94 4.45
C GLY A 90 -6.22 2.56 4.05
N PHE A 91 -5.84 1.30 4.33
CA PHE A 91 -4.61 0.70 3.78
C PHE A 91 -4.61 0.73 2.25
N LEU A 92 -5.77 0.52 1.66
CA LEU A 92 -6.11 0.91 0.30
C LEU A 92 -7.15 2.00 0.37
N SER A 93 -6.85 3.14 -0.23
CA SER A 93 -7.75 4.28 -0.31
C SER A 93 -8.32 4.37 -1.72
N LEU A 94 -9.61 4.68 -1.82
CA LEU A 94 -10.32 4.93 -3.07
C LEU A 94 -10.51 6.44 -3.24
N TYR A 95 -10.13 6.92 -4.40
CA TYR A 95 -10.29 8.29 -4.84
C TYR A 95 -11.09 8.36 -6.14
N LYS A 96 -11.67 9.53 -6.40
CA LYS A 96 -12.04 9.96 -7.75
C LYS A 96 -10.99 10.95 -8.25
N ALA A 97 -10.46 10.68 -9.44
CA ALA A 97 -9.54 11.54 -10.15
C ALA A 97 -10.27 12.28 -11.29
N ARG A 98 -9.72 13.46 -11.63
CA ARG A 98 -10.15 14.24 -12.79
C ARG A 98 -9.32 13.86 -14.02
N ARG A 99 -9.96 13.84 -15.19
CA ARG A 99 -9.23 13.78 -16.47
C ARG A 99 -8.48 15.10 -16.71
N PRO A 100 -7.41 15.08 -17.53
CA PRO A 100 -6.82 16.31 -18.05
C PRO A 100 -7.92 17.22 -18.62
N ASN A 101 -7.84 18.52 -18.35
CA ASN A 101 -8.83 19.52 -18.80
C ASN A 101 -10.27 19.33 -18.32
N SER A 102 -10.52 18.47 -17.32
CA SER A 102 -11.83 18.31 -16.69
C SER A 102 -11.80 18.80 -15.23
N TYR A 103 -12.92 19.39 -14.81
CA TYR A 103 -13.22 19.69 -13.40
C TYR A 103 -14.06 18.60 -12.73
N VAL A 104 -14.42 17.56 -13.49
CA VAL A 104 -15.28 16.47 -13.03
C VAL A 104 -14.42 15.31 -12.52
N TYR A 105 -14.74 14.87 -11.29
CA TYR A 105 -14.05 13.82 -10.57
C TYR A 105 -14.81 12.49 -10.69
N GLU A 106 -14.47 11.70 -11.71
CA GLU A 106 -15.23 10.49 -12.06
C GLU A 106 -14.38 9.21 -12.14
N ASN A 107 -13.09 9.32 -12.46
CA ASN A 107 -12.24 8.15 -12.67
C ASN A 107 -11.83 7.55 -11.32
N ASP A 108 -12.12 6.26 -11.11
CA ASP A 108 -11.70 5.56 -9.90
C ASP A 108 -10.17 5.40 -9.85
N TYR A 109 -9.61 5.72 -8.70
CA TYR A 109 -8.17 5.71 -8.47
C TYR A 109 -7.87 5.06 -7.12
N LEU A 110 -6.97 4.10 -7.12
CA LEU A 110 -6.57 3.35 -5.93
C LEU A 110 -5.19 3.81 -5.48
N VAL A 111 -5.02 3.97 -4.17
CA VAL A 111 -3.73 4.33 -3.57
C VAL A 111 -3.51 3.48 -2.33
N LYS A 112 -2.43 2.71 -2.31
CA LYS A 112 -1.98 1.97 -1.13
C LYS A 112 -1.28 2.88 -0.13
N LYS A 113 -1.18 2.42 1.12
CA LYS A 113 -0.51 3.14 2.22
C LYS A 113 0.97 3.45 1.95
N ASP A 114 1.64 2.63 1.14
CA ASP A 114 3.03 2.84 0.70
C ASP A 114 3.17 3.95 -0.37
N GLY A 115 2.05 4.51 -0.86
CA GLY A 115 2.01 5.52 -1.90
C GLY A 115 1.94 4.96 -3.32
N THR A 116 2.00 3.63 -3.51
CA THR A 116 1.80 3.00 -4.81
C THR A 116 0.36 3.22 -5.25
N ALA A 117 0.16 3.73 -6.46
CA ALA A 117 -1.16 4.11 -6.95
C ALA A 117 -1.46 3.52 -8.33
N MET A 118 -2.74 3.43 -8.67
CA MET A 118 -3.19 3.03 -10.00
C MET A 118 -4.56 3.62 -10.33
N GLU A 119 -4.79 3.91 -11.61
CA GLU A 119 -6.16 4.13 -12.12
C GLU A 119 -6.86 2.78 -12.27
N VAL A 120 -8.12 2.68 -11.87
CA VAL A 120 -8.88 1.44 -11.99
C VAL A 120 -9.17 1.17 -13.46
N PRO A 121 -8.57 0.13 -14.06
CA PRO A 121 -8.63 -0.05 -15.49
C PRO A 121 -10.00 -0.60 -15.90
N GLY A 122 -10.45 -0.19 -17.09
CA GLY A 122 -11.66 -0.76 -17.70
C GLY A 122 -11.42 -2.15 -18.27
N LEU A 123 -10.48 -2.25 -19.20
CA LEU A 123 -10.02 -3.51 -19.78
C LEU A 123 -8.99 -4.16 -18.85
N TYR A 124 -8.93 -5.49 -18.86
CA TYR A 124 -8.00 -6.27 -18.03
C TYR A 124 -8.12 -6.05 -16.51
N PHE A 125 -9.25 -5.50 -16.04
CA PHE A 125 -9.54 -5.25 -14.62
C PHE A 125 -9.07 -6.36 -13.69
N LYS A 126 -9.52 -7.60 -13.95
CA LYS A 126 -9.19 -8.74 -13.08
C LYS A 126 -7.69 -8.97 -12.97
N LYS A 127 -7.01 -9.09 -14.12
CA LYS A 127 -5.58 -9.39 -14.17
C LYS A 127 -4.75 -8.32 -13.46
N VAL A 128 -4.98 -7.06 -13.80
CA VAL A 128 -4.21 -5.94 -13.24
C VAL A 128 -4.50 -5.78 -11.75
N LEU A 129 -5.77 -5.83 -11.35
CA LEU A 129 -6.15 -5.60 -9.97
C LEU A 129 -5.72 -6.75 -9.05
N MET A 130 -5.79 -8.00 -9.51
CA MET A 130 -5.26 -9.15 -8.76
C MET A 130 -3.75 -9.03 -8.53
N THR A 131 -2.99 -8.60 -9.54
CA THR A 131 -1.56 -8.35 -9.37
C THR A 131 -1.31 -7.19 -8.40
N TYR A 132 -2.05 -6.10 -8.53
CA TYR A 132 -1.90 -4.94 -7.66
C TYR A 132 -2.28 -5.25 -6.20
N LEU A 133 -3.29 -6.09 -5.95
CA LEU A 133 -3.77 -6.49 -4.63
C LEU A 133 -3.23 -7.87 -4.18
N GLY A 134 -2.13 -8.34 -4.77
CA GLY A 134 -1.60 -9.69 -4.54
C GLY A 134 -1.11 -9.95 -3.10
N ASP A 135 -0.99 -8.90 -2.29
CA ASP A 135 -0.71 -8.98 -0.86
C ASP A 135 -1.94 -9.38 -0.01
N CYS A 136 -3.13 -9.48 -0.61
CA CYS A 136 -4.31 -10.08 -0.01
C CYS A 136 -4.92 -11.14 -0.96
N GLN A 137 -4.57 -12.40 -0.71
CA GLN A 137 -5.00 -13.52 -1.56
C GLN A 137 -6.52 -13.70 -1.59
N SER A 138 -7.21 -13.51 -0.47
CA SER A 138 -8.66 -13.68 -0.39
C SER A 138 -9.42 -12.71 -1.30
N VAL A 139 -8.97 -11.46 -1.41
CA VAL A 139 -9.55 -10.48 -2.34
C VAL A 139 -9.22 -10.84 -3.78
N SER A 140 -7.99 -11.29 -4.05
CA SER A 140 -7.58 -11.75 -5.38
C SER A 140 -8.42 -12.93 -5.87
N ASP A 141 -8.73 -13.89 -4.99
CA ASP A 141 -9.58 -15.05 -5.31
C ASP A 141 -11.01 -14.62 -5.62
N LYS A 142 -11.58 -13.68 -4.85
CA LYS A 142 -12.91 -13.11 -5.10
C LYS A 142 -12.99 -12.33 -6.42
N ILE A 143 -11.91 -11.65 -6.83
CA ILE A 143 -11.84 -10.99 -8.14
C ILE A 143 -11.74 -12.04 -9.26
N LYS A 144 -10.95 -13.09 -9.05
CA LYS A 144 -10.77 -14.19 -10.00
C LYS A 144 -12.08 -14.95 -10.25
N SER A 145 -12.84 -15.23 -9.19
CA SER A 145 -14.14 -15.92 -9.23
C SER A 145 -15.31 -15.04 -9.70
N GLU A 146 -15.05 -13.77 -10.00
CA GLU A 146 -16.06 -12.75 -10.35
C GLU A 146 -17.05 -12.35 -9.24
N GLU A 147 -16.81 -12.75 -7.99
CA GLU A 147 -17.60 -12.27 -6.84
C GLU A 147 -17.42 -10.75 -6.67
N LEU A 148 -16.20 -10.25 -6.89
CA LEU A 148 -15.89 -8.83 -6.90
C LEU A 148 -15.60 -8.34 -8.33
N LYS A 149 -16.42 -7.39 -8.79
CA LYS A 149 -16.35 -6.80 -10.14
C LYS A 149 -15.92 -5.34 -10.08
N ARG A 150 -15.59 -4.76 -11.24
CA ARG A 150 -15.21 -3.34 -11.35
C ARG A 150 -16.25 -2.38 -10.75
N LYS A 151 -17.54 -2.67 -10.96
CA LYS A 151 -18.64 -1.85 -10.40
C LYS A 151 -18.71 -1.91 -8.87
N ASP A 152 -18.09 -2.92 -8.26
CA ASP A 152 -18.04 -3.15 -6.82
C ASP A 152 -16.70 -2.66 -6.23
N ILE A 153 -16.06 -1.65 -6.85
CA ILE A 153 -14.74 -1.15 -6.43
C ILE A 153 -14.71 -0.70 -4.97
N ASP A 154 -15.80 -0.09 -4.48
CA ASP A 154 -15.97 0.27 -3.07
C ASP A 154 -15.87 -0.95 -2.15
N LYS A 155 -16.50 -2.07 -2.54
CA LYS A 155 -16.45 -3.33 -1.79
C LYS A 155 -15.07 -3.98 -1.86
N VAL A 156 -14.40 -3.92 -3.01
CA VAL A 156 -13.02 -4.39 -3.14
C VAL A 156 -12.12 -3.68 -2.15
N VAL A 157 -12.23 -2.34 -2.06
CA VAL A 157 -11.46 -1.54 -1.12
C VAL A 157 -11.78 -1.88 0.32
N GLU A 158 -13.06 -2.11 0.64
CA GLU A 158 -13.47 -2.53 1.97
C GLU A 158 -12.90 -3.90 2.37
N GLU A 159 -13.04 -4.91 1.52
CA GLU A 159 -12.54 -6.27 1.76
C GLU A 159 -11.01 -6.28 1.90
N TYR A 160 -10.31 -5.52 1.06
CA TYR A 160 -8.86 -5.38 1.15
C TYR A 160 -8.43 -4.70 2.46
N ASN A 161 -9.11 -3.64 2.85
CA ASN A 161 -8.84 -2.98 4.12
C ASN A 161 -9.10 -3.90 5.32
N LYS A 162 -10.17 -4.70 5.29
CA LYS A 162 -10.44 -5.72 6.32
C LYS A 162 -9.33 -6.77 6.37
N CYS A 163 -8.87 -7.24 5.22
CA CYS A 163 -7.78 -8.22 5.10
C CYS A 163 -6.49 -7.76 5.80
N LEU A 164 -6.18 -6.47 5.73
CA LEU A 164 -5.00 -5.87 6.36
C LEU A 164 -5.24 -5.32 7.78
N GLN A 165 -6.49 -5.02 8.15
CA GLN A 165 -6.88 -4.59 9.49
C GLN A 165 -7.09 -5.75 10.46
N ALA A 166 -7.46 -6.92 9.95
CA ALA A 166 -7.53 -8.12 10.76
C ALA A 166 -6.19 -8.22 11.50
N PRO A 167 -6.19 -8.26 12.84
CA PRO A 167 -4.98 -8.70 13.52
C PRO A 167 -4.63 -10.00 12.82
N LYS A 168 -3.39 -10.10 12.30
CA LYS A 168 -2.85 -11.42 12.01
C LYS A 168 -2.95 -12.11 13.33
N ILE A 169 -4.03 -12.85 13.54
CA ILE A 169 -4.14 -13.70 14.70
C ILE A 169 -2.92 -14.57 14.48
N THR A 170 -1.93 -14.43 15.37
CA THR A 170 -1.03 -15.53 15.69
C THR A 170 -1.90 -16.61 16.32
N GLU A 171 -2.84 -17.11 15.54
CA GLU A 171 -3.38 -18.43 15.68
C GLU A 171 -2.28 -19.33 15.13
N PRO A 172 -2.03 -20.48 15.78
CA PRO A 172 -0.94 -21.35 15.42
C PRO A 172 -1.06 -21.64 13.93
N VAL A 173 0.05 -21.44 13.25
CA VAL A 173 0.23 -21.71 11.82
C VAL A 173 -0.42 -23.06 11.49
N VAL A 174 -1.64 -23.05 10.99
CA VAL A 174 -2.15 -24.15 10.18
C VAL A 174 -1.58 -23.89 8.80
N THR A 175 -0.30 -24.20 8.67
CA THR A 175 0.38 -24.36 7.40
C THR A 175 -0.45 -25.31 6.56
N VAL A 176 -1.07 -24.81 5.48
CA VAL A 176 -1.09 -25.61 4.26
C VAL A 176 0.36 -25.62 3.80
N ILE A 177 1.04 -26.66 4.24
CA ILE A 177 2.38 -27.02 3.85
C ILE A 177 2.36 -27.28 2.33
N THR A 178 2.74 -26.28 1.54
CA THR A 178 3.66 -26.56 0.43
C THR A 178 5.06 -26.39 1.02
N THR A 179 5.56 -27.44 1.68
CA THR A 179 6.97 -27.57 2.05
C THR A 179 7.74 -27.43 0.75
N ASN A 180 8.38 -26.28 0.53
CA ASN A 180 9.54 -26.25 -0.33
C ASN A 180 10.67 -26.84 0.52
N PRO A 181 11.03 -28.13 0.35
CA PRO A 181 12.01 -28.80 1.21
C PRO A 181 13.36 -28.09 1.18
N THR A 182 13.66 -27.38 0.10
CA THR A 182 14.86 -26.55 -0.05
C THR A 182 14.83 -25.34 0.89
N LEU A 183 13.68 -24.65 1.02
CA LEU A 183 13.57 -23.49 1.92
C LEU A 183 13.64 -23.90 3.40
N GLU A 184 13.13 -25.08 3.74
CA GLU A 184 13.25 -25.64 5.10
C GLU A 184 14.69 -26.03 5.43
N ALA A 185 15.39 -26.67 4.47
CA ALA A 185 16.80 -27.00 4.63
C ALA A 185 17.67 -25.73 4.81
N ILE A 186 17.38 -24.65 4.06
CA ILE A 186 18.08 -23.36 4.22
C ILE A 186 17.86 -22.78 5.61
N LYS A 187 16.60 -22.73 6.09
CA LYS A 187 16.28 -22.18 7.40
C LYS A 187 16.90 -22.99 8.54
N LYS A 188 16.83 -24.32 8.47
CA LYS A 188 17.44 -25.20 9.47
C LYS A 188 18.94 -24.97 9.58
N LEU A 189 19.64 -24.85 8.45
CA LEU A 189 21.07 -24.58 8.43
C LEU A 189 21.38 -23.17 8.96
N GLN A 190 20.54 -22.18 8.62
CA GLN A 190 20.68 -20.80 9.12
C GLN A 190 20.55 -20.74 10.65
N ASP A 191 19.51 -21.36 11.22
CA ASP A 191 19.27 -21.37 12.66
C ASP A 191 20.44 -22.03 13.41
N ARG A 192 21.02 -23.11 12.86
CA ARG A 192 22.19 -23.75 13.49
C ARG A 192 23.47 -22.91 13.40
N ILE A 193 23.69 -22.19 12.28
CA ILE A 193 24.83 -21.29 12.12
C ILE A 193 24.67 -20.04 13.01
N GLU A 194 23.44 -19.56 13.22
CA GLU A 194 23.15 -18.43 14.12
C GLU A 194 23.47 -18.74 15.59
N VAL A 195 23.46 -20.02 15.99
CA VAL A 195 23.80 -20.47 17.36
C VAL A 195 25.24 -20.97 17.47
N SER A 196 25.95 -21.15 16.36
CA SER A 196 27.33 -21.66 16.36
C SER A 196 28.38 -20.58 16.61
N SER A 197 29.60 -21.01 16.96
CA SER A 197 30.80 -20.19 17.16
C SER A 197 31.69 -20.12 15.89
N LEU A 198 31.08 -20.27 14.71
CA LEU A 198 31.78 -20.29 13.43
C LEU A 198 32.36 -18.90 13.11
N SER A 199 33.64 -18.84 12.71
CA SER A 199 34.37 -17.57 12.49
C SER A 199 33.80 -16.77 11.30
N THR A 200 33.39 -17.48 10.25
CA THR A 200 32.75 -17.00 9.01
C THR A 200 31.21 -16.94 9.10
N LYS A 201 30.65 -16.94 10.33
CA LYS A 201 29.20 -17.02 10.59
C LYS A 201 28.39 -15.96 9.87
N LYS A 202 28.93 -14.74 9.79
CA LYS A 202 28.28 -13.63 9.10
C LYS A 202 28.18 -13.90 7.59
N ASP A 203 29.28 -14.33 6.98
CA ASP A 203 29.33 -14.61 5.55
C ASP A 203 28.44 -15.80 5.19
N ALA A 204 28.45 -16.86 6.00
CA ALA A 204 27.55 -18.01 5.84
C ALA A 204 26.06 -17.61 5.98
N SER A 205 25.73 -16.77 6.97
CA SER A 205 24.36 -16.25 7.16
C SER A 205 23.89 -15.39 5.99
N ASP A 206 24.76 -14.54 5.46
CA ASP A 206 24.42 -13.67 4.33
C ASP A 206 24.24 -14.46 3.02
N ILE A 207 25.04 -15.50 2.79
CA ILE A 207 24.84 -16.44 1.68
C ILE A 207 23.53 -17.23 1.84
N LEU A 208 23.20 -17.72 3.04
CA LEU A 208 21.94 -18.42 3.29
C LEU A 208 20.71 -17.54 3.13
N LYS A 209 20.80 -16.26 3.49
CA LYS A 209 19.73 -15.28 3.23
C LYS A 209 19.51 -15.07 1.74
N ASP A 210 20.58 -14.93 0.95
CA ASP A 210 20.45 -14.79 -0.50
C ASP A 210 19.88 -16.06 -1.14
N LEU A 211 20.32 -17.25 -0.70
CA LEU A 211 19.72 -18.53 -1.10
C LEU A 211 18.23 -18.61 -0.75
N ALA A 212 17.84 -18.20 0.46
CA ALA A 212 16.44 -18.19 0.89
C ALA A 212 15.58 -17.25 0.02
N GLN A 213 16.10 -16.04 -0.25
CA GLN A 213 15.41 -15.05 -1.09
C GLN A 213 15.23 -15.55 -2.53
N LYS A 214 16.29 -16.11 -3.13
CA LYS A 214 16.23 -16.67 -4.50
C LYS A 214 15.31 -17.87 -4.58
N THR A 215 15.33 -18.75 -3.58
CA THR A 215 14.44 -19.93 -3.50
C THR A 215 12.98 -19.50 -3.34
N ALA A 216 12.70 -18.51 -2.49
CA ALA A 216 11.35 -17.98 -2.30
C ALA A 216 10.82 -17.25 -3.56
N ALA A 217 11.72 -16.62 -4.33
CA ALA A 217 11.39 -15.92 -5.56
C ALA A 217 11.39 -16.83 -6.82
N ASN A 218 11.57 -18.15 -6.67
CA ASN A 218 11.74 -19.11 -7.79
C ASN A 218 12.80 -18.69 -8.81
N GLN A 219 13.91 -18.11 -8.35
CA GLN A 219 15.02 -17.70 -9.20
C GLN A 219 16.09 -18.81 -9.30
N PRO A 220 16.79 -18.93 -10.45
CA PRO A 220 17.90 -19.86 -10.57
C PRO A 220 19.00 -19.49 -9.57
N ILE A 221 19.50 -20.48 -8.83
CA ILE A 221 20.57 -20.30 -7.85
C ILE A 221 21.92 -20.42 -8.55
N PRO A 222 22.74 -19.35 -8.56
CA PRO A 222 24.06 -19.42 -9.16
C PRO A 222 25.01 -20.35 -8.39
N ASN A 223 25.86 -21.09 -9.10
CA ASN A 223 26.82 -22.01 -8.49
C ASN A 223 27.79 -21.34 -7.51
N TYR A 224 28.12 -20.05 -7.71
CA TYR A 224 29.03 -19.34 -6.81
C TYR A 224 28.49 -19.21 -5.37
N LEU A 225 27.16 -19.17 -5.17
CA LEU A 225 26.57 -19.15 -3.83
C LEU A 225 26.71 -20.50 -3.13
N LEU A 226 26.62 -21.59 -3.88
CA LEU A 226 26.78 -22.94 -3.36
C LEU A 226 28.23 -23.22 -2.97
N GLU A 227 29.18 -22.83 -3.82
CA GLU A 227 30.61 -22.97 -3.52
C GLU A 227 31.04 -21.99 -2.41
N GLY A 228 30.49 -20.77 -2.39
CA GLY A 228 30.69 -19.81 -1.31
C GLY A 228 30.20 -20.35 0.03
N LEU A 229 29.01 -20.96 0.09
CA LEU A 229 28.50 -21.58 1.31
C LEU A 229 29.44 -22.69 1.79
N LYS A 230 29.88 -23.59 0.90
CA LYS A 230 30.81 -24.68 1.23
C LYS A 230 32.14 -24.17 1.80
N GLU A 231 32.69 -23.10 1.24
CA GLU A 231 33.94 -22.52 1.73
C GLU A 231 33.73 -21.86 3.11
N THR A 232 32.59 -21.19 3.34
CA THR A 232 32.30 -20.58 4.64
C THR A 232 32.10 -21.59 5.77
N VAL A 233 31.71 -22.83 5.49
CA VAL A 233 31.53 -23.88 6.53
C VAL A 233 32.65 -24.93 6.54
N LYS A 234 33.71 -24.73 5.76
CA LYS A 234 34.78 -25.71 5.54
C LYS A 234 35.53 -26.12 6.80
N ASP A 235 35.73 -25.17 7.71
CA ASP A 235 36.42 -25.39 8.98
C ASP A 235 35.51 -25.95 10.08
N ALA A 236 34.23 -26.20 9.76
CA ALA A 236 33.21 -26.67 10.69
C ALA A 236 32.58 -27.98 10.19
N PRO A 237 33.22 -29.14 10.48
CA PRO A 237 32.78 -30.45 9.98
C PRO A 237 31.35 -30.81 10.38
N GLU A 238 30.81 -30.22 11.44
CA GLU A 238 29.44 -30.38 11.93
C GLU A 238 28.33 -29.82 11.01
N PHE A 239 28.70 -29.00 10.00
CA PHE A 239 27.77 -28.45 9.00
C PHE A 239 27.96 -29.04 7.60
N LYS A 240 29.00 -29.87 7.40
CA LYS A 240 29.34 -30.41 6.08
C LYS A 240 28.22 -31.27 5.49
N GLU A 241 27.67 -32.18 6.29
CA GLU A 241 26.61 -33.09 5.85
C GLU A 241 25.33 -32.33 5.48
N GLU A 242 24.92 -31.35 6.27
CA GLU A 242 23.73 -30.53 6.01
C GLU A 242 23.92 -29.61 4.79
N THR A 243 25.13 -29.08 4.62
CA THR A 243 25.47 -28.24 3.46
C THR A 243 25.45 -29.06 2.17
N ASP A 244 25.99 -30.28 2.18
CA ASP A 244 25.96 -31.16 1.01
C ASP A 244 24.55 -31.64 0.66
N GLN A 245 23.70 -31.91 1.66
CA GLN A 245 22.27 -32.20 1.44
C GLN A 245 21.52 -31.01 0.84
N LEU A 246 21.78 -29.80 1.32
CA LEU A 246 21.18 -28.57 0.77
C LEU A 246 21.60 -28.34 -0.69
N VAL A 247 22.88 -28.53 -1.00
CA VAL A 247 23.41 -28.41 -2.36
C VAL A 247 22.78 -29.45 -3.30
N ALA A 248 22.57 -30.68 -2.82
CA ALA A 248 21.91 -31.73 -3.59
C ALA A 248 20.43 -31.41 -3.88
N LEU A 249 19.72 -30.80 -2.92
CA LEU A 249 18.33 -30.35 -3.11
C LEU A 249 18.23 -29.20 -4.12
N ILE A 250 19.18 -28.27 -4.12
CA ILE A 250 19.23 -27.14 -5.04
C ILE A 250 19.60 -27.57 -6.48
N ARG A 251 20.45 -28.59 -6.62
CA ARG A 251 20.88 -29.10 -7.93
C ARG A 251 19.89 -30.11 -8.54
N LYS A 252 18.86 -30.52 -7.81
CA LYS A 252 17.82 -31.43 -8.33
C LYS A 252 16.89 -30.62 -9.26
N PRO A 253 16.67 -31.06 -10.52
CA PRO A 253 15.87 -30.32 -11.50
C PRO A 253 14.39 -30.20 -11.10
#